data_AF-A0A9P9TM21-F1
#
_entry.id   AF-A0A9P9TM21-F1
#
_cell.length_a   1.000
_cell.length_b   1.000
_cell.length_c   1.000
_cell.angle_alpha   90.00
_cell.angle_beta   90.00
_cell.angle_gamma   90.00
#
_symmetry.space_group_name_H-M   'P 1'
#
loop_
_entity.id
_entity.type
_entity.pdbx_description
1 polymer ?
#
loop_
_entity_poly.entity_id
_entity_poly.type
_entity_poly.pdbx_seq_one_letter_code
_entity_poly.pdbx_strand_id
1 'polypeptide(L)'
;MKAQVVDLTGASSDAEETPPQQIKSATVPRPPTTRQPLSDVKNGTRANATPATDIPPALIEAINTMDADRLRKYVRDYCLDNIEVRKRLAEQLLVTGKHVVRYHADSDSEEDVNSENESSEEKEEDGNADEGAKETGKVKPLKPISVGDDEFVPRFAKCENCEQEFDVSDNHTRKCRWHTGGKELYEDDDFWADHDDQCHGDPHSFEDDPDFAEGFQWNCCDNLGDHEGCMTTKHKAPVNIIQTVQVAESKKRRAEKEFHRPVYSKRRHF
;
A
#
# COMPACT_ATOMS: atom_id res chain seq x y z
N MET A 1 -21.73 -12.37 -44.91
CA MET A 1 -21.26 -11.09 -45.49
C MET A 1 -19.75 -11.04 -45.27
N LYS A 2 -18.95 -10.84 -46.32
CA LYS A 2 -17.48 -10.94 -46.31
C LYS A 2 -16.85 -9.53 -46.26
N ALA A 3 -15.63 -9.49 -45.71
CA ALA A 3 -14.66 -8.39 -45.64
C ALA A 3 -15.01 -7.30 -44.60
N GLN A 4 -14.06 -6.72 -43.86
CA GLN A 4 -12.75 -6.23 -44.32
C GLN A 4 -11.77 -6.12 -43.15
N VAL A 5 -10.55 -6.63 -43.33
CA VAL A 5 -9.40 -6.41 -42.45
C VAL A 5 -8.59 -5.27 -43.07
N VAL A 6 -8.35 -4.20 -42.32
CA VAL A 6 -7.47 -3.10 -42.73
C VAL A 6 -6.13 -3.23 -42.01
N ASP A 7 -5.10 -3.47 -42.81
CA ASP A 7 -3.69 -3.51 -42.44
C ASP A 7 -3.12 -2.08 -42.59
N LEU A 8 -2.49 -1.56 -41.54
CA LEU A 8 -1.85 -0.24 -41.52
C LEU A 8 -0.36 -0.40 -41.23
N THR A 9 0.39 -0.77 -42.27
CA THR A 9 1.84 -0.65 -42.31
C THR A 9 2.22 0.61 -43.09
N GLY A 10 2.47 1.69 -42.34
CA GLY A 10 3.01 2.95 -42.86
C GLY A 10 4.50 3.05 -42.57
N ALA A 11 5.30 2.98 -43.63
CA ALA A 11 6.75 3.11 -43.62
C ALA A 11 7.23 4.59 -43.68
N SER A 12 8.49 4.77 -43.28
CA SER A 12 9.50 5.67 -43.86
C SER A 12 9.43 7.19 -43.59
N SER A 13 10.49 7.67 -42.92
CA SER A 13 11.37 8.78 -43.36
C SER A 13 12.47 8.96 -42.30
N ASP A 14 13.72 8.53 -42.54
CA ASP A 14 14.83 9.36 -43.07
C ASP A 14 15.09 10.61 -42.19
N ALA A 15 16.05 10.55 -41.27
CA ALA A 15 17.47 10.88 -41.47
C ALA A 15 17.73 12.38 -41.64
N GLU A 16 18.15 13.05 -40.56
CA GLU A 16 19.02 14.23 -40.68
C GLU A 16 20.04 14.24 -39.52
N GLU A 17 21.29 13.97 -39.88
CA GLU A 17 22.46 13.92 -39.02
C GLU A 17 23.15 15.29 -39.10
N THR A 18 23.07 16.07 -38.02
CA THR A 18 23.70 17.41 -37.95
C THR A 18 25.12 17.32 -37.37
N PRO A 19 26.16 17.80 -38.07
CA PRO A 19 27.54 17.76 -37.57
C PRO A 19 27.84 18.86 -36.54
N PRO A 20 28.83 18.65 -35.65
CA PRO A 20 29.16 19.57 -34.56
C PRO A 20 29.96 20.77 -35.04
N GLN A 21 29.44 21.98 -34.79
CA GLN A 21 30.18 23.23 -35.01
C GLN A 21 31.16 23.49 -33.86
N GLN A 22 32.44 23.57 -34.22
CA GLN A 22 33.54 24.01 -33.36
C GLN A 22 33.44 25.53 -33.10
N ILE A 23 33.15 25.92 -31.87
CA ILE A 23 33.25 27.31 -31.43
C ILE A 23 34.68 27.58 -30.99
N LYS A 24 35.39 28.37 -31.80
CA LYS A 24 36.75 28.84 -31.55
C LYS A 24 36.74 29.89 -30.43
N SER A 25 37.57 29.68 -29.42
CA SER A 25 37.84 30.61 -28.33
C SER A 25 38.48 31.90 -28.87
N ALA A 26 37.81 33.04 -28.67
CA ALA A 26 38.39 34.36 -28.88
C ALA A 26 38.71 35.00 -27.52
N THR A 27 40.01 35.06 -27.21
CA THR A 27 40.59 35.78 -26.07
C THR A 27 40.38 37.28 -26.26
N VAL A 28 39.52 37.89 -25.46
CA VAL A 28 39.38 39.35 -25.38
C VAL A 28 40.38 39.89 -24.36
N PRO A 29 41.22 40.88 -24.70
CA PRO A 29 42.15 41.51 -23.77
C PRO A 29 41.41 42.38 -22.74
N ARG A 30 41.82 42.19 -21.48
CA ARG A 30 41.29 42.81 -20.27
C ARG A 30 41.77 44.28 -20.16
N PRO A 31 40.88 45.28 -19.99
CA PRO A 31 41.28 46.66 -19.77
C PRO A 31 41.85 46.89 -18.35
N PRO A 32 42.72 47.91 -18.18
CA PRO A 32 43.47 48.13 -16.95
C PRO A 32 42.62 48.66 -15.79
N THR A 33 42.95 48.15 -14.61
CA THR A 33 42.51 48.52 -13.27
C THR A 33 42.50 50.03 -12.99
N THR A 34 41.38 50.53 -12.46
CA THR A 34 41.36 51.70 -11.57
C THR A 34 41.01 51.20 -10.16
N ARG A 35 42.01 51.12 -9.29
CA ARG A 35 41.80 50.83 -7.87
C ARG A 35 41.13 52.04 -7.23
N GLN A 36 39.88 51.90 -6.80
CA GLN A 36 39.26 52.86 -5.90
C GLN A 36 39.87 52.72 -4.49
N PRO A 37 39.99 53.82 -3.73
CA PRO A 37 40.53 53.79 -2.37
C PRO A 37 39.62 53.00 -1.43
N LEU A 38 40.23 52.14 -0.60
CA LEU A 38 39.55 51.42 0.47
C LEU A 38 38.95 52.43 1.45
N SER A 39 37.63 52.58 1.43
CA SER A 39 36.88 53.21 2.51
C SER A 39 36.77 52.23 3.68
N ASP A 40 37.01 52.74 4.89
CA ASP A 40 36.97 52.01 6.16
C ASP A 40 35.74 51.11 6.30
N VAL A 41 35.98 49.79 6.26
CA VAL A 41 34.98 48.79 6.59
C VAL A 41 34.82 48.81 8.11
N LYS A 42 33.78 49.50 8.58
CA LYS A 42 33.31 49.41 9.96
C LYS A 42 32.96 47.96 10.25
N ASN A 43 33.73 47.34 11.13
CA ASN A 43 33.56 45.98 11.61
C ASN A 43 32.26 45.93 12.43
N GLY A 44 31.15 45.73 11.73
CA GLY A 44 29.82 45.59 12.30
C GLY A 44 29.73 44.26 13.01
N THR A 45 29.49 44.36 14.31
CA THR A 45 29.08 43.31 15.25
C THR A 45 28.31 42.18 14.56
N ARG A 46 28.87 40.97 14.59
CA ARG A 46 28.15 39.74 14.22
C ARG A 46 26.94 39.62 15.15
N ALA A 47 25.79 40.09 14.69
CA ALA A 47 24.51 39.65 15.22
C ALA A 47 24.48 38.13 15.03
N ASN A 48 24.18 37.42 16.12
CA ASN A 48 23.83 36.00 16.10
C ASN A 48 22.61 35.84 15.18
N ALA A 49 22.85 35.60 13.90
CA ALA A 49 21.83 35.16 12.97
C ALA A 49 21.49 33.73 13.36
N THR A 50 20.37 33.55 14.06
CA THR A 50 19.64 32.29 14.04
C THR A 50 19.54 31.84 12.58
N PRO A 51 19.97 30.61 12.24
CA PRO A 51 19.88 30.14 10.86
C PRO A 51 18.40 30.09 10.49
N ALA A 52 17.99 31.00 9.60
CA ALA A 52 16.66 31.00 9.03
C ALA A 52 16.50 29.71 8.21
N THR A 53 15.79 28.73 8.77
CA THR A 53 15.35 27.51 8.10
C THR A 53 14.10 27.77 7.25
N ASP A 54 14.02 28.93 6.62
CA ASP A 54 12.86 29.32 5.84
C ASP A 54 13.08 28.89 4.39
N ILE A 55 12.31 27.89 3.97
CA ILE A 55 12.26 27.44 2.58
C ILE A 55 11.68 28.60 1.75
N PRO A 56 12.34 29.05 0.67
CA PRO A 56 11.83 30.14 -0.16
C PRO A 56 10.41 29.81 -0.68
N PRO A 57 9.44 30.74 -0.64
CA PRO A 57 8.07 30.48 -1.10
C PRO A 57 8.00 29.97 -2.55
N ALA A 58 8.86 30.51 -3.43
CA ALA A 58 8.95 30.07 -4.82
C ALA A 58 9.36 28.59 -4.95
N LEU A 59 10.15 28.06 -4.01
CA LEU A 59 10.51 26.65 -3.99
C LEU A 59 9.33 25.78 -3.54
N ILE A 60 8.54 26.24 -2.56
CA ILE A 60 7.32 25.55 -2.12
C ILE A 60 6.33 25.44 -3.29
N GLU A 61 6.10 26.55 -4.01
CA GLU A 61 5.23 26.58 -5.19
C GLU A 61 5.74 25.63 -6.29
N ALA A 62 7.05 25.59 -6.54
CA ALA A 62 7.64 24.67 -7.51
C ALA A 62 7.45 23.18 -7.11
N ILE A 63 7.49 22.87 -5.82
CA ILE A 63 7.23 21.50 -5.30
C ILE A 63 5.75 21.14 -5.45
N ASN A 64 4.83 22.07 -5.19
CA ASN A 64 3.39 21.80 -5.27
C ASN A 64 2.88 21.70 -6.72
N THR A 65 3.58 22.33 -7.67
CA THR A 65 3.19 22.36 -9.09
C THR A 65 3.91 21.32 -9.94
N MET A 66 4.94 20.63 -9.41
CA MET A 66 5.66 19.62 -10.19
C MET A 66 4.87 18.31 -10.32
N ASP A 67 5.17 17.60 -11.41
CA ASP A 67 4.62 16.27 -11.65
C ASP A 67 5.14 15.24 -10.63
N ALA A 68 4.30 14.24 -10.32
CA ALA A 68 4.60 13.24 -9.31
C ALA A 68 5.84 12.39 -9.65
N ASP A 69 6.13 12.16 -10.93
CA ASP A 69 7.31 11.40 -11.36
C ASP A 69 8.61 12.14 -11.08
N ARG A 70 8.63 13.44 -11.35
CA ARG A 70 9.73 14.33 -11.05
C ARG A 70 9.95 14.45 -9.54
N LEU A 71 8.89 14.59 -8.76
CA LEU A 71 8.98 14.60 -7.30
C LEU A 71 9.59 13.29 -6.78
N ARG A 72 9.07 12.14 -7.24
CA ARG A 72 9.62 10.81 -6.89
C ARG A 72 11.09 10.68 -7.26
N LYS A 73 11.50 11.18 -8.43
CA LYS A 73 12.90 11.17 -8.85
C LYS A 73 13.78 11.96 -7.89
N TYR A 74 13.43 13.21 -7.60
CA TYR A 74 14.21 14.04 -6.67
C TYR A 74 14.30 13.42 -5.28
N VAL A 75 13.20 12.89 -4.73
CA VAL A 75 13.21 12.21 -3.42
C VAL A 75 14.18 11.02 -3.43
N ARG A 76 14.20 10.21 -4.49
CA ARG A 76 15.17 9.11 -4.63
C ARG A 76 16.61 9.62 -4.67
N ASP A 77 16.88 10.65 -5.47
CA ASP A 77 18.21 11.25 -5.60
C ASP A 77 18.69 11.79 -4.24
N TYR A 78 17.83 12.50 -3.50
CA TYR A 78 18.13 12.98 -2.14
C TYR A 78 18.37 11.84 -1.13
N CYS A 79 17.67 10.71 -1.25
CA CYS A 79 17.92 9.53 -0.41
C CYS A 79 19.26 8.85 -0.71
N LEU A 80 19.78 8.98 -1.94
CA LEU A 80 21.11 8.46 -2.30
C LEU A 80 22.22 9.37 -1.75
N ASP A 81 22.03 10.68 -1.87
CA ASP A 81 23.06 11.67 -1.52
C ASP A 81 23.08 12.03 -0.02
N ASN A 82 21.95 11.93 0.67
CA ASN A 82 21.81 12.38 2.06
C ASN A 82 21.27 11.26 2.98
N ILE A 83 22.17 10.75 3.82
CA ILE A 83 21.86 9.66 4.77
C ILE A 83 20.83 10.04 5.82
N GLU A 84 20.82 11.30 6.28
CA GLU A 84 19.87 11.78 7.30
C GLU A 84 18.46 11.91 6.73
N VAL A 85 18.34 12.40 5.48
CA VAL A 85 17.06 12.45 4.77
C VAL A 85 16.53 11.03 4.56
N ARG A 86 17.38 10.11 4.10
CA ARG A 86 17.01 8.71 3.94
C ARG A 86 16.52 8.08 5.24
N LYS A 87 17.22 8.32 6.35
CA LYS A 87 16.86 7.78 7.67
C LYS A 87 15.49 8.32 8.12
N ARG A 88 15.27 9.63 8.03
CA ARG A 88 13.98 10.24 8.41
C ARG A 88 12.82 9.75 7.54
N LEU A 89 13.02 9.66 6.23
CA LEU A 89 11.99 9.14 5.33
C LEU A 89 11.70 7.66 5.59
N ALA A 90 12.73 6.84 5.86
CA ALA A 90 12.52 5.44 6.25
C ALA A 90 11.73 5.33 7.55
N GLU A 91 12.04 6.13 8.57
CA GLU A 91 11.29 6.16 9.84
C GLU A 91 9.82 6.58 9.67
N GLN A 92 9.51 7.43 8.68
CA GLN A 92 8.15 7.92 8.44
C GLN A 92 7.33 7.05 7.50
N LEU A 93 7.95 6.53 6.43
CA LEU A 93 7.27 5.88 5.32
C LEU A 93 7.38 4.36 5.34
N LEU A 94 8.26 3.80 6.17
CA LEU A 94 8.43 2.36 6.32
C LEU A 94 8.05 1.91 7.73
N VAL A 95 7.54 0.69 7.81
CA VAL A 95 7.23 0.02 9.05
C VAL A 95 7.73 -1.43 8.97
N THR A 96 8.15 -2.00 10.10
CA THR A 96 8.58 -3.40 10.12
C THR A 96 7.37 -4.33 10.08
N GLY A 97 7.51 -5.51 9.48
CA GLY A 97 6.45 -6.52 9.36
C GLY A 97 5.81 -6.89 10.71
N LYS A 98 6.57 -6.80 11.81
CA LYS A 98 6.06 -6.98 13.18
C LYS A 98 4.94 -6.00 13.57
N HIS A 99 4.98 -4.78 13.06
CA HIS A 99 4.01 -3.72 13.39
C HIS A 99 2.85 -3.63 12.39
N VAL A 100 2.85 -4.46 11.35
CA VAL A 100 1.74 -4.51 10.38
C VAL A 100 0.56 -5.24 11.00
N VAL A 101 -0.59 -4.57 11.06
CA VAL A 101 -1.84 -5.19 11.50
C VAL A 101 -2.39 -6.09 10.40
N ARG A 102 -2.38 -7.39 10.69
CA ARG A 102 -2.66 -8.46 9.73
C ARG A 102 -4.16 -8.59 9.47
N TYR A 103 -4.51 -8.74 8.19
CA TYR A 103 -5.85 -9.08 7.74
C TYR A 103 -6.00 -10.60 7.71
N HIS A 104 -6.99 -11.09 8.46
CA HIS A 104 -7.40 -12.50 8.49
C HIS A 104 -8.81 -12.58 7.91
N ALA A 105 -8.96 -13.25 6.75
CA ALA A 105 -10.27 -13.43 6.11
C ALA A 105 -11.28 -14.14 7.03
N ASP A 106 -10.80 -14.97 7.96
CA ASP A 106 -11.64 -15.72 8.89
C ASP A 106 -12.06 -14.89 10.13
N SER A 107 -11.50 -13.69 10.34
CA SER A 107 -11.88 -12.79 11.46
C SER A 107 -13.00 -11.81 11.10
N ASP A 108 -13.56 -11.87 9.88
CA ASP A 108 -14.64 -10.98 9.46
C ASP A 108 -16.03 -11.41 10.00
N SER A 109 -16.12 -12.42 10.87
CA SER A 109 -17.38 -12.87 11.49
C SER A 109 -17.58 -12.44 12.94
N GLU A 110 -16.82 -11.48 13.46
CA GLU A 110 -16.97 -11.08 14.87
C GLU A 110 -18.12 -10.07 15.03
N GLU A 111 -19.34 -10.63 15.12
CA GLU A 111 -20.37 -10.03 15.97
C GLU A 111 -19.75 -9.75 17.34
N ASP A 112 -19.81 -8.48 17.73
CA ASP A 112 -19.22 -7.88 18.93
C ASP A 112 -19.70 -8.58 20.21
N VAL A 113 -19.03 -9.66 20.62
CA VAL A 113 -19.09 -10.16 21.99
C VAL A 113 -17.80 -9.78 22.71
N ASN A 114 -17.75 -8.49 23.06
CA ASN A 114 -17.01 -7.92 24.18
C ASN A 114 -16.16 -8.93 24.98
N SER A 115 -14.92 -9.16 24.54
CA SER A 115 -13.92 -9.89 25.32
C SER A 115 -12.71 -8.99 25.52
N GLU A 116 -12.91 -8.02 26.41
CA GLU A 116 -11.83 -7.41 27.20
C GLU A 116 -11.19 -8.53 28.04
N ASN A 117 -10.24 -9.28 27.48
CA ASN A 117 -9.35 -10.10 28.28
C ASN A 117 -8.04 -9.35 28.42
N GLU A 118 -8.00 -8.49 29.45
CA GLU A 118 -6.80 -7.83 29.89
C GLU A 118 -5.74 -8.88 30.28
N SER A 119 -4.56 -8.71 29.69
CA SER A 119 -3.35 -9.45 29.98
C SER A 119 -2.91 -9.19 31.42
N SER A 120 -3.37 -10.05 32.33
CA SER A 120 -3.00 -10.05 33.74
C SER A 120 -1.53 -10.42 33.92
N GLU A 121 -0.87 -9.56 34.69
CA GLU A 121 0.55 -9.51 35.00
C GLU A 121 1.12 -10.79 35.63
N GLU A 122 2.39 -10.99 35.31
CA GLU A 122 3.28 -12.03 35.80
C GLU A 122 3.40 -11.99 37.34
N LYS A 123 3.19 -13.14 37.99
CA LYS A 123 3.71 -13.41 39.33
C LYS A 123 4.49 -14.71 39.30
N GLU A 124 5.80 -14.58 39.49
CA GLU A 124 6.67 -15.67 39.88
C GLU A 124 6.45 -16.02 41.36
N GLU A 125 6.28 -17.32 41.67
CA GLU A 125 6.91 -17.90 42.87
C GLU A 125 6.92 -19.45 42.82
N ASP A 126 8.02 -19.97 43.36
CA ASP A 126 8.51 -21.33 43.56
C ASP A 126 7.53 -22.50 43.81
N GLY A 127 7.95 -23.68 43.32
CA GLY A 127 8.08 -24.84 44.21
C GLY A 127 7.35 -26.15 43.88
N ASN A 128 8.12 -27.08 43.31
CA ASN A 128 8.15 -28.53 43.60
C ASN A 128 7.25 -29.52 42.83
N ALA A 129 7.84 -30.72 42.68
CA ALA A 129 7.63 -31.77 41.68
C ALA A 129 6.35 -32.60 41.81
N ASP A 130 5.81 -33.06 40.65
CA ASP A 130 5.32 -34.44 40.48
C ASP A 130 5.18 -34.81 38.99
N GLU A 131 5.48 -36.06 38.68
CA GLU A 131 5.52 -36.62 37.33
C GLU A 131 4.11 -36.96 36.81
N GLY A 132 3.75 -36.44 35.63
CA GLY A 132 2.45 -36.76 35.02
C GLY A 132 2.39 -36.36 33.56
N ALA A 133 2.90 -37.23 32.70
CA ALA A 133 2.80 -37.14 31.24
C ALA A 133 1.37 -36.81 30.75
N LYS A 134 1.24 -35.74 29.96
CA LYS A 134 0.20 -35.61 28.92
C LYS A 134 0.52 -34.49 27.92
N GLU A 135 0.72 -34.96 26.69
CA GLU A 135 0.49 -34.27 25.42
C GLU A 135 1.07 -32.87 25.25
N THR A 136 2.32 -32.83 24.80
CA THR A 136 2.91 -31.71 24.08
C THR A 136 2.06 -31.41 22.84
N GLY A 137 1.12 -30.47 22.97
CA GLY A 137 0.47 -29.79 21.86
C GLY A 137 1.56 -29.15 21.02
N LYS A 138 1.93 -29.80 19.92
CA LYS A 138 2.81 -29.23 18.89
C LYS A 138 2.07 -28.07 18.25
N VAL A 139 2.23 -26.88 18.83
CA VAL A 139 1.88 -25.62 18.18
C VAL A 139 2.70 -25.60 16.89
N LYS A 140 2.03 -25.83 15.75
CA LYS A 140 2.67 -25.70 14.45
C LYS A 140 3.13 -24.25 14.37
N PRO A 141 4.40 -23.95 14.06
CA PRO A 141 4.80 -22.58 13.82
C PRO A 141 4.04 -22.08 12.60
N LEU A 142 3.00 -21.28 12.84
CA LEU A 142 2.36 -20.47 11.81
C LEU A 142 3.43 -19.48 11.37
N LYS A 143 4.04 -19.72 10.22
CA LYS A 143 4.91 -18.72 9.62
C LYS A 143 4.02 -17.54 9.25
N PRO A 144 4.32 -16.31 9.71
CA PRO A 144 3.60 -15.15 9.25
C PRO A 144 3.88 -14.94 7.76
N ILE A 145 2.83 -14.47 7.06
CA ILE A 145 2.77 -13.52 5.93
C ILE A 145 3.98 -13.44 4.99
N SER A 146 3.71 -13.11 3.73
CA SER A 146 4.68 -12.79 2.65
C SER A 146 5.82 -11.82 2.97
N VAL A 147 5.87 -11.22 4.17
CA VAL A 147 6.88 -10.29 4.66
C VAL A 147 7.35 -10.77 6.05
N GLY A 148 8.65 -10.97 6.23
CA GLY A 148 9.21 -11.36 7.53
C GLY A 148 8.98 -10.28 8.61
N ASP A 149 8.92 -10.66 9.89
CA ASP A 149 8.71 -9.70 10.99
C ASP A 149 9.75 -8.56 11.01
N ASP A 150 10.96 -8.84 10.52
CA ASP A 150 12.11 -7.91 10.45
C ASP A 150 12.20 -7.15 9.11
N GLU A 151 11.34 -7.44 8.13
CA GLU A 151 11.36 -6.79 6.82
C GLU A 151 10.56 -5.48 6.85
N PHE A 152 11.04 -4.47 6.13
CA PHE A 152 10.38 -3.17 6.02
C PHE A 152 9.38 -3.17 4.88
N VAL A 153 8.17 -2.67 5.15
CA VAL A 153 7.10 -2.47 4.18
C VAL A 153 6.67 -1.01 4.15
N PRO A 154 6.02 -0.56 3.05
CA PRO A 154 5.37 0.75 3.02
C PRO A 154 4.35 0.88 4.16
N ARG A 155 4.41 2.00 4.88
CA ARG A 155 3.49 2.32 5.96
C ARG A 155 2.07 2.58 5.46
N PHE A 156 1.93 3.20 4.29
CA PHE A 156 0.65 3.54 3.70
C PHE A 156 0.35 2.62 2.52
N ALA A 157 -0.89 2.16 2.40
CA ALA A 157 -1.37 1.32 1.33
C ALA A 157 -2.81 1.69 0.92
N LYS A 158 -3.19 1.36 -0.32
CA LYS A 158 -4.57 1.51 -0.82
C LYS A 158 -5.38 0.25 -0.50
N CYS A 159 -6.56 0.41 0.08
CA CYS A 159 -7.46 -0.70 0.37
C CYS A 159 -8.07 -1.27 -0.92
N GLU A 160 -8.14 -2.59 -1.05
CA GLU A 160 -8.78 -3.28 -2.19
C GLU A 160 -10.31 -3.16 -2.18
N ASN A 161 -10.91 -2.92 -1.01
CA ASN A 161 -12.36 -2.91 -0.84
C ASN A 161 -12.97 -1.50 -0.94
N CYS A 162 -12.39 -0.51 -0.25
CA CYS A 162 -12.93 0.85 -0.20
C CYS A 162 -12.06 1.89 -0.93
N GLU A 163 -10.94 1.46 -1.52
CA GLU A 163 -10.00 2.31 -2.26
C GLU A 163 -9.33 3.45 -1.50
N GLN A 164 -9.60 3.61 -0.20
CA GLN A 164 -8.97 4.64 0.62
C GLN A 164 -7.54 4.25 1.00
N GLU A 165 -6.67 5.25 1.16
CA GLU A 165 -5.34 5.08 1.75
C GLU A 165 -5.47 4.85 3.26
N PHE A 166 -4.71 3.92 3.80
CA PHE A 166 -4.67 3.62 5.23
C PHE A 166 -3.25 3.33 5.71
N ASP A 167 -3.01 3.55 7.00
CA ASP A 167 -1.77 3.18 7.69
C ASP A 167 -1.84 1.70 8.08
N VAL A 168 -0.91 0.88 7.58
CA VAL A 168 -0.88 -0.56 7.85
C VAL A 168 -0.57 -0.89 9.31
N SER A 169 -0.01 0.05 10.07
CA SER A 169 0.22 -0.07 11.51
C SER A 169 -0.99 0.32 12.37
N ASP A 170 -1.94 1.05 11.78
CA ASP A 170 -3.19 1.51 12.42
C ASP A 170 -4.40 1.03 11.59
N ASN A 171 -4.58 -0.30 11.54
CA ASN A 171 -5.68 -0.93 10.80
C ASN A 171 -6.57 -1.77 11.72
N HIS A 172 -7.32 -1.07 12.58
CA HIS A 172 -8.27 -1.68 13.50
C HIS A 172 -9.52 -2.22 12.80
N THR A 173 -10.27 -3.07 13.51
CA THR A 173 -11.57 -3.54 13.05
C THR A 173 -12.49 -2.36 12.77
N ARG A 174 -13.38 -2.54 11.79
CA ARG A 174 -14.40 -1.56 11.39
C ARG A 174 -13.92 -0.24 10.78
N LYS A 175 -12.65 -0.15 10.37
CA LYS A 175 -12.12 1.03 9.66
C LYS A 175 -12.48 1.06 8.18
N CYS A 176 -12.62 -0.11 7.55
CA CYS A 176 -12.98 -0.23 6.15
C CYS A 176 -14.50 -0.45 6.01
N ARG A 177 -15.20 0.53 5.45
CA ARG A 177 -16.61 0.41 5.05
C ARG A 177 -16.69 0.28 3.54
N TRP A 178 -17.36 -0.74 3.05
CA TRP A 178 -17.48 -1.01 1.62
C TRP A 178 -18.76 -1.79 1.31
N HIS A 179 -19.14 -1.80 0.04
CA HIS A 179 -20.26 -2.59 -0.48
C HIS A 179 -19.71 -3.76 -1.28
N THR A 180 -20.27 -4.95 -1.07
CA THR A 180 -19.92 -6.14 -1.88
C THR A 180 -20.64 -6.16 -3.22
N GLY A 181 -21.71 -5.37 -3.33
CA GLY A 181 -22.59 -5.27 -4.49
C GLY A 181 -22.12 -4.24 -5.51
N GLY A 182 -22.88 -4.14 -6.59
CA GLY A 182 -22.79 -3.02 -7.55
C GLY A 182 -23.94 -2.04 -7.33
N LYS A 183 -23.87 -0.85 -7.92
CA LYS A 183 -25.02 0.05 -7.97
C LYS A 183 -25.93 -0.34 -9.12
N GLU A 184 -27.23 -0.21 -8.89
CA GLU A 184 -28.30 -0.45 -9.85
C GLU A 184 -29.23 0.76 -9.87
N LEU A 185 -29.92 1.00 -10.98
CA LEU A 185 -30.89 2.10 -11.07
C LEU A 185 -32.02 1.87 -10.06
N TYR A 186 -32.33 2.91 -9.31
CA TYR A 186 -33.45 2.89 -8.37
C TYR A 186 -34.72 3.35 -9.09
N GLU A 187 -35.48 2.38 -9.63
CA GLU A 187 -36.72 2.61 -10.40
C GLU A 187 -37.95 2.89 -9.53
N ASP A 188 -37.85 2.66 -8.21
CA ASP A 188 -38.98 2.81 -7.29
C ASP A 188 -39.26 4.28 -6.91
N ASP A 189 -38.38 5.22 -7.28
CA ASP A 189 -38.53 6.66 -7.04
C ASP A 189 -38.66 7.45 -8.35
N ASP A 190 -39.20 8.66 -8.27
CA ASP A 190 -39.45 9.54 -9.42
C ASP A 190 -38.16 10.23 -9.93
N PHE A 191 -36.99 9.89 -9.39
CA PHE A 191 -35.70 10.51 -9.73
C PHE A 191 -35.40 10.46 -11.24
N TRP A 192 -35.67 9.32 -11.89
CA TRP A 192 -35.44 9.12 -13.32
C TRP A 192 -36.70 9.34 -14.19
N ALA A 193 -37.85 9.72 -13.61
CA ALA A 193 -39.11 9.79 -14.34
C ALA A 193 -39.11 10.80 -15.50
N ASP A 194 -38.36 11.90 -15.34
CA ASP A 194 -38.17 12.95 -16.35
C ASP A 194 -36.91 12.75 -17.22
N HIS A 195 -36.18 11.65 -17.03
CA HIS A 195 -34.95 11.38 -17.77
C HIS A 195 -35.25 10.80 -19.15
N ASP A 196 -34.72 11.42 -20.20
CA ASP A 196 -34.77 10.94 -21.58
C ASP A 196 -33.36 10.62 -22.05
N ASP A 197 -33.07 9.33 -22.27
CA ASP A 197 -31.77 8.83 -22.74
C ASP A 197 -31.29 9.51 -24.03
N GLN A 198 -32.20 9.95 -24.91
CA GLN A 198 -31.83 10.64 -26.15
C GLN A 198 -31.36 12.09 -25.92
N CYS A 199 -31.81 12.70 -24.84
CA CYS A 199 -31.49 14.09 -24.50
C CYS A 199 -30.37 14.19 -23.45
N HIS A 200 -30.39 13.29 -22.45
CA HIS A 200 -29.53 13.35 -21.27
C HIS A 200 -28.45 12.26 -21.24
N GLY A 201 -28.51 11.27 -22.14
CA GLY A 201 -27.57 10.14 -22.17
C GLY A 201 -28.02 8.98 -21.29
N ASP A 202 -27.25 7.90 -21.29
CA ASP A 202 -27.55 6.68 -20.53
C ASP A 202 -27.47 6.96 -19.01
N PRO A 203 -28.55 6.71 -18.23
CA PRO A 203 -28.54 6.81 -16.76
C PRO A 203 -27.34 6.10 -16.13
N HIS A 204 -26.92 4.94 -16.63
CA HIS A 204 -25.78 4.20 -16.08
C HIS A 204 -24.45 4.95 -16.18
N SER A 205 -24.33 5.93 -17.07
CA SER A 205 -23.11 6.76 -17.15
C SER A 205 -22.92 7.68 -15.95
N PHE A 206 -23.94 7.86 -15.13
CA PHE A 206 -23.93 8.70 -13.92
C PHE A 206 -23.70 7.89 -12.62
N GLU A 207 -23.39 6.59 -12.69
CA GLU A 207 -23.24 5.70 -11.52
C GLU A 207 -22.22 6.22 -10.49
N ASP A 208 -21.10 6.79 -10.96
CA ASP A 208 -20.02 7.33 -10.13
C ASP A 208 -20.19 8.84 -9.83
N ASP A 209 -21.25 9.47 -10.34
CA ASP A 209 -21.50 10.90 -10.13
C ASP A 209 -22.19 11.11 -8.77
N PRO A 210 -21.58 11.86 -7.84
CA PRO A 210 -22.17 12.11 -6.53
C PRO A 210 -23.50 12.88 -6.60
N ASP A 211 -23.72 13.68 -7.65
CA ASP A 211 -24.96 14.46 -7.82
C ASP A 211 -26.15 13.58 -8.22
N PHE A 212 -25.89 12.36 -8.72
CA PHE A 212 -26.91 11.39 -9.13
C PHE A 212 -26.99 10.18 -8.20
N ALA A 213 -26.28 10.18 -7.07
CA ALA A 213 -26.19 9.04 -6.18
C ALA A 213 -27.55 8.54 -5.65
N GLU A 214 -28.52 9.45 -5.47
CA GLU A 214 -29.90 9.13 -5.06
C GLU A 214 -30.69 8.33 -6.11
N GLY A 215 -30.30 8.44 -7.39
CA GLY A 215 -30.89 7.66 -8.49
C GLY A 215 -30.40 6.21 -8.53
N PHE A 216 -29.48 5.82 -7.66
CA PHE A 216 -28.94 4.47 -7.61
C PHE A 216 -29.16 3.84 -6.24
N GLN A 217 -29.20 2.52 -6.21
CA GLN A 217 -29.19 1.73 -4.98
C GLN A 217 -28.13 0.63 -5.06
N TRP A 218 -27.61 0.22 -3.90
CA TRP A 218 -26.67 -0.89 -3.79
C TRP A 218 -27.40 -2.23 -3.69
N ASN A 219 -27.16 -3.14 -4.63
CA ASN A 219 -27.85 -4.45 -4.63
C ASN A 219 -27.44 -5.40 -3.49
N CYS A 220 -26.45 -5.03 -2.67
CA CYS A 220 -26.06 -5.81 -1.50
C CYS A 220 -26.84 -5.46 -0.22
N CYS A 221 -27.47 -4.30 -0.15
CA CYS A 221 -28.16 -3.83 1.06
C CYS A 221 -29.40 -2.97 0.82
N ASP A 222 -29.75 -2.73 -0.44
CA ASP A 222 -30.89 -1.94 -0.89
C ASP A 222 -30.92 -0.49 -0.33
N ASN A 223 -29.75 0.03 0.06
CA ASN A 223 -29.58 1.44 0.43
C ASN A 223 -29.19 2.27 -0.79
N LEU A 224 -29.48 3.57 -0.75
CA LEU A 224 -29.15 4.54 -1.80
C LEU A 224 -27.65 4.59 -2.11
N GLY A 225 -27.31 5.09 -3.31
CA GLY A 225 -25.95 5.09 -3.85
C GLY A 225 -24.94 5.90 -3.03
N ASP A 226 -25.41 6.84 -2.21
CA ASP A 226 -24.62 7.67 -1.29
C ASP A 226 -24.37 7.02 0.08
N HIS A 227 -25.05 5.91 0.37
CA HIS A 227 -24.96 5.23 1.66
C HIS A 227 -23.57 4.65 1.90
N GLU A 228 -23.06 4.82 3.12
CA GLU A 228 -21.79 4.22 3.55
C GLU A 228 -21.80 2.69 3.40
N GLY A 229 -20.65 2.08 3.13
CA GLY A 229 -20.55 0.64 2.91
C GLY A 229 -21.27 -0.23 3.95
N CYS A 230 -22.08 -1.20 3.49
CA CYS A 230 -22.83 -2.11 4.37
C CYS A 230 -21.95 -3.18 5.04
N MET A 231 -20.76 -3.42 4.50
CA MET A 231 -19.75 -4.31 5.08
C MET A 231 -18.70 -3.50 5.81
N THR A 232 -18.26 -4.04 6.94
CA THR A 232 -17.35 -3.35 7.85
C THR A 232 -16.23 -4.30 8.27
N THR A 233 -15.02 -4.05 7.78
CA THR A 233 -13.86 -4.92 7.98
C THR A 233 -12.62 -4.11 8.38
N LYS A 234 -11.49 -4.78 8.60
CA LYS A 234 -10.17 -4.13 8.47
C LYS A 234 -9.92 -3.79 6.99
N HIS A 235 -9.09 -2.79 6.72
CA HIS A 235 -8.62 -2.54 5.36
C HIS A 235 -7.78 -3.72 4.88
N LYS A 236 -7.95 -4.09 3.61
CA LYS A 236 -7.29 -5.23 2.97
C LYS A 236 -6.35 -4.72 1.89
N ALA A 237 -5.08 -5.10 1.96
CA ALA A 237 -4.09 -4.80 0.92
C ALA A 237 -3.04 -5.91 0.84
N PRO A 238 -2.32 -6.05 -0.27
CA PRO A 238 -1.29 -7.09 -0.43
C PRO A 238 -0.23 -7.11 0.68
N VAL A 239 0.06 -5.95 1.28
CA VAL A 239 1.03 -5.77 2.36
C VAL A 239 0.57 -6.34 3.72
N ASN A 240 -0.72 -6.58 3.94
CA ASN A 240 -1.26 -7.03 5.23
C ASN A 240 -2.03 -8.36 5.18
N ILE A 241 -2.11 -9.02 4.02
CA ILE A 241 -2.80 -10.32 3.86
C ILE A 241 -1.89 -11.47 4.29
N ILE A 242 -2.39 -12.33 5.19
CA ILE A 242 -1.69 -13.57 5.55
C ILE A 242 -1.77 -14.58 4.40
N GLN A 243 -0.71 -14.76 3.63
CA GLN A 243 -0.60 -15.92 2.76
C GLN A 243 -0.29 -17.16 3.60
N THR A 244 -1.28 -18.05 3.74
CA THR A 244 -1.03 -19.40 4.23
C THR A 244 -0.22 -20.14 3.15
N VAL A 245 1.09 -20.22 3.33
CA VAL A 245 1.91 -21.09 2.50
C VAL A 245 1.40 -22.51 2.73
N GLN A 246 0.75 -23.09 1.72
CA GLN A 246 0.37 -24.49 1.77
C GLN A 246 1.65 -25.29 2.02
N VAL A 247 1.78 -25.83 3.23
CA VAL A 247 2.88 -26.71 3.58
C VAL A 247 2.69 -27.94 2.72
N ALA A 248 3.32 -27.96 1.55
CA ALA A 248 3.40 -29.11 0.68
C ALA A 248 3.73 -30.31 1.57
N GLU A 249 2.83 -31.29 1.60
CA GLU A 249 2.84 -32.39 2.54
C GLU A 249 4.26 -32.95 2.69
N SER A 250 4.91 -32.59 3.80
CA SER A 250 6.23 -33.10 4.12
C SER A 250 6.13 -34.62 4.07
N LYS A 251 6.94 -35.26 3.24
CA LYS A 251 7.04 -36.72 2.96
C LYS A 251 7.28 -37.62 4.20
N LYS A 252 7.07 -37.09 5.41
CA LYS A 252 7.28 -37.74 6.71
C LYS A 252 6.20 -38.76 7.07
N ARG A 253 5.05 -38.79 6.38
CA ARG A 253 3.99 -39.82 6.54
C ARG A 253 4.20 -41.10 5.74
N ARG A 254 5.34 -41.28 5.05
CA ARG A 254 5.64 -42.55 4.36
C ARG A 254 6.14 -43.65 5.30
N ALA A 255 6.70 -43.30 6.46
CA ALA A 255 7.24 -44.26 7.42
C ALA A 255 6.18 -44.96 8.30
N GLU A 256 5.02 -44.34 8.53
CA GLU A 256 3.95 -44.94 9.35
C GLU A 256 3.08 -45.96 8.60
N LYS A 257 3.07 -45.93 7.25
CA LYS A 257 2.37 -46.92 6.43
C LYS A 257 3.14 -48.22 6.23
N GLU A 258 4.45 -48.26 6.53
CA GLU A 258 5.31 -49.44 6.31
C GLU A 258 5.40 -50.37 7.53
N PHE A 259 4.93 -49.94 8.71
CA PHE A 259 5.00 -50.73 9.95
C PHE A 259 3.79 -51.64 10.22
N HIS A 260 2.82 -51.71 9.31
CA HIS A 260 1.63 -52.54 9.48
C HIS A 260 1.54 -53.66 8.44
N ARG A 261 2.39 -54.69 8.60
CA ARG A 261 2.01 -56.11 8.43
C ARG A 261 3.14 -57.08 8.78
N PRO A 262 3.14 -57.68 9.98
CA PRO A 262 3.65 -59.03 10.15
C PRO A 262 2.57 -59.99 9.65
N VAL A 263 2.90 -60.71 8.57
CA VAL A 263 2.11 -61.85 8.07
C VAL A 263 2.31 -63.00 9.05
N TYR A 264 1.36 -63.22 9.97
CA TYR A 264 1.34 -64.45 10.76
C TYR A 264 0.79 -65.59 9.89
N SER A 265 1.74 -66.36 9.36
CA SER A 265 1.51 -67.66 8.74
C SER A 265 1.05 -68.69 9.78
N LYS A 266 -0.09 -69.34 9.49
CA LYS A 266 -0.47 -70.74 9.80
C LYS A 266 0.13 -71.41 11.04
N ARG A 267 -0.74 -72.02 11.85
CA ARG A 267 -0.73 -73.49 12.00
C ARG A 267 -2.10 -74.02 12.43
N ARG A 268 -2.70 -74.79 11.52
CA ARG A 268 -3.64 -75.86 11.85
C ARG A 268 -2.86 -76.97 12.56
N HIS A 269 -3.49 -77.64 13.52
CA HIS A 269 -3.50 -79.11 13.76
C HIS A 269 -4.35 -79.31 15.02
N PHE A 270 -5.56 -79.87 14.82
CA PHE A 270 -5.97 -81.25 15.08
C PHE A 270 -6.38 -81.44 16.55
#